data_AF-A0A0L6CHD3-F1
#
_entry.id   AF-A0A0L6CHD3-F1
#
_cell.length_a   1.000
_cell.length_b   1.000
_cell.length_c   1.000
_cell.angle_alpha   90.00
_cell.angle_beta   90.00
_cell.angle_gamma   90.00
#
_symmetry.space_group_name_H-M   'P 1'
#
loop_
_entity.id
_entity.type
_entity.pdbx_description
1 polymer ?
#
loop_
_entity_poly.entity_id
_entity_poly.type
_entity_poly.pdbx_seq_one_letter_code
_entity_poly.pdbx_strand_id
1 'polypeptide(L)'
;MAVNHAKDLVRSSGVHAKLEAGGNVVWLDSELRERLQAVTPWVREFYGSVRGQLTGVNVTRGNRASIRPHAGGRVVHIGFPSALAESMAAGLLQFVEVDGMVRQNDEGRTYYVAADTVKVIEQPTMSWRELRGFMPDLTGDMSTAEYLESIRGED
;
A
#
# COMPACT_ATOMS: atom_id res chain seq x y z
N MET A 1 -15.08 -2.62 -6.76
CA MET A 1 -15.01 -2.54 -8.24
C MET A 1 -15.79 -1.32 -8.78
N ALA A 2 -17.10 -1.20 -8.55
CA ALA A 2 -17.91 -0.09 -9.09
C ALA A 2 -17.47 1.32 -8.64
N VAL A 3 -17.15 1.51 -7.35
CA VAL A 3 -16.71 2.81 -6.81
C VAL A 3 -15.38 3.28 -7.43
N ASN A 4 -14.43 2.37 -7.65
CA ASN A 4 -13.16 2.69 -8.29
C ASN A 4 -13.35 3.09 -9.76
N HIS A 5 -14.24 2.41 -10.46
CA HIS A 5 -14.59 2.78 -11.84
C HIS A 5 -15.24 4.18 -11.91
N ALA A 6 -16.16 4.50 -11.01
CA ALA A 6 -16.76 5.83 -10.92
C ALA A 6 -15.72 6.91 -10.62
N LYS A 7 -14.77 6.61 -9.73
CA LYS A 7 -13.62 7.47 -9.43
C LYS A 7 -12.73 7.73 -10.64
N ASP A 8 -12.43 6.71 -11.44
CA ASP A 8 -11.62 6.87 -12.66
C ASP A 8 -12.34 7.73 -13.71
N LEU A 9 -13.65 7.55 -13.87
CA LEU A 9 -14.48 8.38 -14.75
C LEU A 9 -14.47 9.85 -14.31
N VAL A 10 -14.58 10.14 -13.01
CA VAL A 10 -14.49 11.52 -12.46
C VAL A 10 -13.09 12.12 -12.58
N ARG A 11 -12.02 11.31 -12.67
CA ARG A 11 -10.64 11.78 -12.91
C ARG A 11 -10.39 12.13 -14.38
N SER A 12 -10.90 11.32 -15.31
CA SER A 12 -10.66 11.49 -16.75
C SER A 12 -11.60 12.49 -17.42
N SER A 13 -12.71 12.82 -16.77
CA SER A 13 -13.75 13.68 -17.32
C SER A 13 -13.52 15.16 -17.04
N GLY A 14 -13.88 16.02 -18.00
CA GLY A 14 -13.90 17.47 -17.82
C GLY A 14 -15.03 17.94 -16.90
N VAL A 15 -15.00 19.23 -16.54
CA VAL A 15 -15.89 19.88 -15.54
C VAL A 15 -17.40 19.73 -15.81
N HIS A 16 -17.80 19.33 -17.03
CA HIS A 16 -19.19 19.19 -17.44
C HIS A 16 -19.48 17.87 -18.18
N ALA A 17 -18.93 16.76 -17.70
CA ALA A 17 -19.26 15.44 -18.26
C ALA A 17 -20.50 14.84 -17.59
N LYS A 18 -21.30 14.12 -18.38
CA LYS A 18 -22.46 13.35 -17.90
C LYS A 18 -22.35 11.90 -18.37
N LEU A 19 -22.83 10.99 -17.55
CA LEU A 19 -22.90 9.56 -17.84
C LEU A 19 -24.37 9.15 -17.87
N GLU A 20 -24.80 8.56 -18.97
CA GLU A 20 -26.19 8.18 -19.20
C GLU A 20 -26.28 6.67 -19.39
N ALA A 21 -27.06 6.00 -18.55
CA ALA A 21 -27.29 4.56 -18.63
C ALA A 21 -28.72 4.23 -18.18
N GLY A 22 -29.48 3.54 -19.04
CA GLY A 22 -30.84 3.09 -18.72
C GLY A 22 -31.82 4.22 -18.34
N GLY A 23 -31.65 5.42 -18.90
CA GLY A 23 -32.47 6.60 -18.58
C GLY A 23 -32.04 7.37 -17.32
N ASN A 24 -31.02 6.89 -16.59
CA ASN A 24 -30.42 7.61 -15.49
C ASN A 24 -29.24 8.46 -16.00
N VAL A 25 -29.24 9.75 -15.65
CA VAL A 25 -28.16 10.68 -15.95
C VAL A 25 -27.44 11.02 -14.65
N VAL A 26 -26.14 10.75 -14.60
CA VAL A 26 -25.25 11.13 -13.49
C VAL A 26 -24.24 12.15 -13.99
N TRP A 27 -24.15 13.29 -13.31
CA TRP A 27 -23.15 14.31 -13.59
C TRP A 27 -21.81 13.93 -12.94
N LEU A 28 -20.72 14.02 -13.69
CA LEU A 28 -19.36 13.76 -13.22
C LEU A 28 -18.72 15.07 -12.73
N ASP A 29 -19.39 15.72 -11.79
CA ASP A 29 -19.08 17.06 -11.30
C ASP A 29 -18.35 17.03 -9.93
N SER A 30 -18.13 18.22 -9.35
CA SER A 30 -17.51 18.37 -8.03
C SER A 30 -18.33 17.73 -6.90
N GLU A 31 -19.66 17.72 -7.01
CA GLU A 31 -20.52 17.14 -5.99
C GLU A 31 -20.38 15.62 -5.94
N LEU A 32 -20.37 14.94 -7.09
CA LEU A 32 -20.10 13.51 -7.15
C LEU A 32 -18.69 13.20 -6.63
N ARG A 33 -17.69 14.03 -6.96
CA ARG A 33 -16.32 13.86 -6.46
C ARG A 33 -16.25 13.92 -4.94
N GLU A 34 -16.92 14.89 -4.31
CA GLU A 34 -16.97 15.03 -2.85
C GLU A 34 -17.67 13.85 -2.19
N ARG A 35 -18.80 13.41 -2.74
CA ARG A 35 -19.52 12.22 -2.24
C ARG A 35 -18.67 10.95 -2.35
N LEU A 36 -17.97 10.75 -3.47
CA LEU A 36 -17.05 9.62 -3.65
C LEU A 36 -15.86 9.69 -2.68
N GLN A 37 -15.36 10.89 -2.36
CA GLN A 37 -14.31 11.11 -1.37
C GLN A 37 -14.76 10.74 0.05
N ALA A 38 -16.00 11.06 0.42
CA ALA A 38 -16.56 10.74 1.72
C ALA A 38 -16.73 9.22 1.92
N VAL A 39 -17.15 8.49 0.88
CA VAL A 39 -17.33 7.03 0.94
C VAL A 39 -16.00 6.29 0.91
N THR A 40 -15.10 6.68 0.00
CA THR A 40 -13.78 6.06 -0.13
C THR A 40 -12.75 7.18 -0.30
N PRO A 41 -11.92 7.46 0.71
CA PRO A 41 -10.86 8.46 0.57
C PRO A 41 -9.94 8.15 -0.61
N TRP A 42 -9.55 9.20 -1.34
CA TRP A 42 -8.58 9.11 -2.44
C TRP A 42 -7.16 8.84 -1.95
N VAL A 43 -6.88 9.36 -0.77
CA VAL A 43 -5.64 9.17 -0.02
C VAL A 43 -6.03 8.73 1.37
N ARG A 44 -5.38 7.69 1.87
CA ARG A 44 -5.47 7.25 3.26
C ARG A 44 -4.17 7.61 3.96
N GLU A 45 -4.28 8.27 5.10
CA GLU A 45 -3.15 8.57 5.97
C GLU A 45 -3.34 7.79 7.28
N PHE A 46 -2.33 7.02 7.67
CA PHE A 46 -2.35 6.25 8.92
C PHE A 46 -0.93 5.95 9.39
N TYR A 47 -0.79 5.67 10.68
CA TYR A 47 0.49 5.26 11.24
C TYR A 47 0.80 3.81 10.87
N GLY A 48 2.00 3.54 10.38
CA GLY A 48 2.41 2.19 10.00
C GLY A 48 3.90 2.06 9.70
N SER A 49 4.28 0.86 9.28
CA SER A 49 5.67 0.50 8.97
C SER A 49 5.81 0.05 7.51
N VAL A 50 6.87 0.48 6.83
CA VAL A 50 7.24 -0.02 5.51
C VAL A 50 8.61 -0.70 5.59
N ARG A 51 8.67 -1.95 5.11
CA ARG A 51 9.90 -2.75 5.04
C ARG A 51 10.37 -2.90 3.61
N GLY A 52 11.67 -2.77 3.41
CA GLY A 52 12.27 -2.96 2.09
C GLY A 52 13.71 -2.52 2.02
N GLN A 53 14.26 -2.53 0.81
CA GLN A 53 15.63 -2.10 0.58
C GLN A 53 15.69 -0.59 0.39
N LEU A 54 16.54 0.10 1.13
CA LEU A 54 16.77 1.54 0.97
C LEU A 54 17.67 1.78 -0.25
N THR A 55 17.12 2.28 -1.34
CA THR A 55 17.85 2.41 -2.62
C THR A 55 18.42 3.80 -2.88
N GLY A 56 18.04 4.80 -2.08
CA GLY A 56 18.55 6.15 -2.25
C GLY A 56 18.22 7.04 -1.06
N VAL A 57 19.16 7.95 -0.75
CA VAL A 57 19.05 8.96 0.30
C VAL A 57 19.58 10.27 -0.27
N ASN A 58 18.83 11.35 -0.05
CA ASN A 58 19.17 12.71 -0.44
C ASN A 58 18.92 13.62 0.76
N VAL A 59 19.92 14.44 1.09
CA VAL A 59 19.84 15.45 2.16
C VAL A 59 20.09 16.87 1.63
N THR A 60 20.47 17.01 0.36
CA THR A 60 20.92 18.28 -0.24
C THR A 60 19.78 19.16 -0.74
N ARG A 61 18.66 18.56 -1.20
CA ARG A 61 17.47 19.28 -1.71
C ARG A 61 16.23 19.00 -0.84
N GLY A 62 16.48 18.79 0.44
CA GLY A 62 15.53 18.26 1.41
C GLY A 62 15.74 16.77 1.66
N ASN A 63 15.39 16.36 2.88
CA ASN A 63 15.59 15.02 3.40
C ASN A 63 14.60 14.04 2.77
N ARG A 64 15.08 13.26 1.81
CA ARG A 64 14.28 12.32 1.03
C ARG A 64 15.00 11.00 0.88
N ALA A 65 14.26 9.90 0.98
CA ALA A 65 14.77 8.58 0.68
C ALA A 65 13.79 7.79 -0.18
N SER A 66 14.28 6.68 -0.72
CA SER A 66 13.52 5.78 -1.59
C SER A 66 13.68 4.36 -1.08
N ILE A 67 12.58 3.69 -0.78
CA ILE A 67 12.55 2.27 -0.43
C ILE A 67 11.94 1.46 -1.56
N ARG A 68 12.58 0.35 -1.92
CA ARG A 68 11.98 -0.73 -2.72
C ARG A 68 11.34 -1.74 -1.75
N PRO A 69 10.01 -1.85 -1.72
CA PRO A 69 9.32 -2.73 -0.77
C PRO A 69 9.72 -4.20 -0.94
N HIS A 70 9.75 -4.94 0.17
CA HIS A 70 10.09 -6.36 0.17
C HIS A 70 9.10 -7.23 -0.60
N ALA A 71 7.80 -6.94 -0.46
CA ALA A 71 6.71 -7.64 -1.16
C ALA A 71 6.70 -7.38 -2.70
N GLY A 72 7.70 -6.65 -3.22
CA GLY A 72 7.73 -6.17 -4.59
C GLY A 72 6.87 -4.91 -4.79
N GLY A 73 6.85 -4.40 -6.03
CA GLY A 73 6.06 -3.23 -6.42
C GLY A 73 6.89 -1.97 -6.67
N ARG A 74 6.20 -0.81 -6.62
CA ARG A 74 6.79 0.50 -6.91
C ARG A 74 7.63 0.99 -5.74
N VAL A 75 8.60 1.86 -6.05
CA VAL A 75 9.40 2.56 -5.04
C VAL A 75 8.49 3.44 -4.19
N VAL A 76 8.66 3.37 -2.88
CA VAL A 76 8.01 4.21 -1.89
C VAL A 76 8.94 5.37 -1.55
N HIS A 77 8.44 6.60 -1.63
CA HIS A 77 9.19 7.79 -1.26
C HIS A 77 9.08 8.07 0.23
N ILE A 78 10.15 8.57 0.82
CA ILE A 78 10.21 8.83 2.26
C ILE A 78 10.67 10.25 2.48
N GLY A 79 9.92 11.01 3.27
CA GLY A 79 10.42 12.24 3.90
C GLY A 79 10.86 11.93 5.33
N PHE A 80 11.93 12.56 5.80
CA PHE A 80 12.42 12.34 7.16
C PHE A 80 12.97 13.64 7.78
N PRO A 81 12.89 13.82 9.10
CA PRO A 81 13.50 14.96 9.78
C PRO A 81 15.03 14.86 9.76
N SER A 82 15.74 15.98 9.86
CA SER A 82 17.22 16.00 9.81
C SER A 82 17.89 15.15 10.89
N ALA A 83 17.20 14.93 12.02
CA ALA A 83 17.65 14.04 13.08
C ALA A 83 17.85 12.58 12.62
N LEU A 84 17.13 12.13 11.57
CA LEU A 84 17.27 10.78 11.01
C LEU A 84 18.29 10.71 9.86
N ALA A 85 18.95 11.81 9.48
CA ALA A 85 19.82 11.85 8.30
C ALA A 85 20.98 10.85 8.39
N GLU A 86 21.63 10.76 9.55
CA GLU A 86 22.72 9.80 9.78
C GLU A 86 22.22 8.35 9.74
N SER A 87 21.10 8.06 10.40
CA SER A 87 20.50 6.71 10.39
C SER A 87 20.04 6.29 8.99
N MET A 88 19.48 7.21 8.21
CA MET A 88 19.11 6.97 6.82
C MET A 88 20.34 6.73 5.95
N ALA A 89 21.40 7.52 6.13
CA ALA A 89 22.65 7.33 5.39
C ALA A 89 23.29 5.97 5.73
N ALA A 90 23.30 5.57 7.00
CA ALA A 90 23.79 4.27 7.44
C ALA A 90 22.96 3.09 6.88
N GLY A 91 21.66 3.27 6.73
CA GLY A 91 20.75 2.28 6.13
C GLY A 91 20.83 2.17 4.61
N LEU A 92 21.61 3.01 3.92
CA LEU A 92 21.67 3.02 2.46
C LEU A 92 22.13 1.66 1.92
N LEU A 93 21.41 1.15 0.92
CA LEU A 93 21.54 -0.20 0.32
C LEU A 93 21.22 -1.37 1.25
N GLN A 94 20.85 -1.12 2.50
CA GLN A 94 20.47 -2.16 3.46
C GLN A 94 18.96 -2.41 3.45
N PHE A 95 18.55 -3.50 4.07
CA PHE A 95 17.15 -3.80 4.32
C PHE A 95 16.72 -3.10 5.61
N VAL A 96 15.67 -2.29 5.53
CA VAL A 96 15.25 -1.41 6.62
C VAL A 96 13.75 -1.52 6.87
N GLU A 97 13.37 -1.21 8.11
CA GLU A 97 12.02 -0.89 8.53
C GLU A 97 11.94 0.60 8.83
N VAL A 98 10.95 1.27 8.24
CA VAL A 98 10.67 2.68 8.48
C VAL A 98 9.26 2.81 9.05
N ASP A 99 9.16 3.35 10.26
CA ASP A 99 7.89 3.67 10.90
C ASP A 99 7.54 5.14 10.72
N GLY A 100 6.25 5.43 10.57
CA GLY A 100 5.75 6.79 10.55
C GLY A 100 4.38 6.92 9.90
N MET A 101 4.07 8.12 9.42
CA MET A 101 2.82 8.40 8.74
C MET A 101 2.87 7.92 7.29
N VAL A 102 2.10 6.87 7.00
CA VAL A 102 2.00 6.23 5.69
C VAL A 102 0.88 6.89 4.89
N ARG A 103 1.16 7.18 3.62
CA ARG A 103 0.17 7.59 2.63
C ARG A 103 -0.06 6.50 1.61
N GLN A 104 -1.32 6.07 1.50
CA GLN A 104 -1.79 5.12 0.51
C GLN A 104 -2.78 5.77 -0.45
N ASN A 105 -2.74 5.35 -1.71
CA ASN A 105 -3.82 5.68 -2.65
C ASN A 105 -5.08 4.85 -2.37
N ASP A 106 -6.11 5.07 -3.18
CA ASP A 106 -7.39 4.37 -3.12
C ASP A 106 -7.32 2.87 -3.48
N GLU A 107 -6.22 2.41 -4.07
CA GLU A 107 -5.92 0.99 -4.32
C GLU A 107 -5.18 0.32 -3.14
N GLY A 108 -4.94 1.05 -2.04
CA GLY A 108 -4.15 0.57 -0.90
C GLY A 108 -2.64 0.54 -1.17
N ARG A 109 -2.17 1.16 -2.26
CA ARG A 109 -0.74 1.23 -2.58
C ARG A 109 -0.09 2.36 -1.80
N THR A 110 0.88 2.00 -0.98
CA THR A 110 1.76 2.97 -0.32
C THR A 110 2.64 3.65 -1.34
N TYR A 111 2.65 4.98 -1.35
CA TYR A 111 3.51 5.78 -2.24
C TYR A 111 4.41 6.75 -1.49
N TYR A 112 4.06 7.10 -0.25
CA TYR A 112 4.84 8.02 0.57
C TYR A 112 4.80 7.65 2.05
N VAL A 113 5.90 7.89 2.76
CA VAL A 113 5.99 7.79 4.22
C VAL A 113 6.68 9.04 4.78
N ALA A 114 6.09 9.68 5.78
CA ALA A 114 6.80 10.62 6.64
C ALA A 114 7.36 9.86 7.83
N ALA A 115 8.67 9.63 7.83
CA ALA A 115 9.36 8.76 8.77
C ALA A 115 9.62 9.43 10.11
N ASP A 116 9.32 8.70 11.18
CA ASP A 116 9.70 9.04 12.56
C ASP A 116 10.90 8.22 13.03
N THR A 117 11.04 7.00 12.53
CA THR A 117 12.14 6.09 12.87
C THR A 117 12.62 5.34 11.63
N VAL A 118 13.87 4.90 11.67
CA VAL A 118 14.43 3.94 10.71
C VAL A 118 15.30 2.95 11.45
N LYS A 119 15.14 1.67 11.14
CA LYS A 119 15.95 0.58 11.69
C LYS A 119 16.44 -0.30 10.55
N VAL A 120 17.74 -0.56 10.53
CA VAL A 120 18.27 -1.67 9.73
C VAL A 120 17.81 -2.96 10.40
N ILE A 121 17.17 -3.84 9.63
CA ILE A 121 16.73 -5.15 10.10
C ILE A 121 17.25 -6.23 9.16
N GLU A 122 17.35 -7.45 9.66
CA GLU A 122 17.68 -8.59 8.81
C GLU A 122 16.55 -8.80 7.78
N GLN A 123 16.93 -9.00 6.52
CA GLN A 123 15.94 -9.32 5.50
C GLN A 123 15.29 -10.67 5.86
N PRO A 124 13.96 -10.75 5.96
CA PRO A 124 13.30 -12.01 6.25
C PRO A 124 13.62 -13.02 5.14
N THR A 125 14.43 -14.03 5.46
CA THR A 125 14.65 -15.18 4.60
C THR A 125 13.72 -16.28 5.07
N MET A 126 12.47 -16.28 4.61
CA MET A 126 11.55 -17.37 4.91
C MET A 126 11.64 -18.42 3.80
N SER A 127 12.12 -19.61 4.14
CA SER A 127 12.11 -20.76 3.25
C SER A 127 10.73 -21.41 3.25
N TRP A 128 10.35 -22.02 2.12
CA TRP A 128 9.14 -22.85 2.03
C TRP A 128 9.08 -23.97 3.07
N ARG A 129 10.24 -24.39 3.58
CA ARG A 129 10.34 -25.43 4.60
C ARG A 129 9.87 -24.93 5.97
N GLU A 130 10.18 -23.68 6.30
CA GLU A 130 9.77 -23.04 7.57
C GLU A 130 8.29 -22.69 7.58
N LEU A 131 7.71 -22.43 6.41
CA LEU A 131 6.26 -22.25 6.27
C LEU A 131 5.45 -23.55 6.44
N ARG A 132 6.09 -24.70 6.28
CA ARG A 132 5.39 -25.99 6.35
C ARG A 132 5.07 -26.32 7.81
N GLY A 133 3.78 -26.32 8.15
CA GLY A 133 3.32 -26.62 9.51
C GLY A 133 3.40 -25.43 10.48
N PHE A 134 3.63 -24.20 9.98
CA PHE A 134 3.60 -22.98 10.81
C PHE A 134 2.22 -22.73 11.43
N MET A 135 1.16 -23.16 10.76
CA MET A 135 -0.21 -23.16 11.29
C MET A 135 -0.79 -24.57 11.14
N PRO A 136 -0.45 -25.51 12.04
CA PRO A 136 -0.92 -26.90 11.95
C PRO A 136 -2.44 -26.98 12.09
N ASP A 137 -3.03 -26.05 12.85
CA ASP A 137 -4.46 -26.01 13.14
C ASP A 137 -5.26 -25.20 12.10
N LEU A 138 -4.62 -24.68 11.04
CA LEU A 138 -5.29 -23.87 10.02
C LEU A 138 -6.43 -24.63 9.35
N THR A 139 -6.25 -25.93 9.16
CA THR A 139 -7.25 -26.83 8.58
C THR A 139 -8.10 -27.52 9.64
N GLY A 140 -7.95 -27.17 10.93
CA GLY A 140 -8.54 -27.89 12.04
C GLY A 140 -8.17 -29.37 12.02
N ASP A 141 -9.14 -30.25 12.22
CA ASP A 141 -8.97 -31.71 12.12
C ASP A 141 -8.99 -32.23 10.67
N MET A 142 -9.20 -31.35 9.68
CA MET A 142 -9.27 -31.73 8.27
C MET A 142 -7.86 -31.91 7.71
N SER A 143 -7.70 -32.92 6.87
CA SER A 143 -6.53 -33.03 6.02
C SER A 143 -6.48 -31.87 5.01
N THR A 144 -5.29 -31.56 4.49
CA THR A 144 -5.12 -30.50 3.48
C THR A 144 -6.00 -30.72 2.24
N ALA A 145 -6.23 -31.98 1.85
CA ALA A 145 -7.09 -32.32 0.72
C ALA A 145 -8.56 -31.99 1.00
N GLU A 146 -9.08 -32.42 2.15
CA GLU A 146 -10.47 -32.15 2.57
C GLU A 146 -10.73 -30.64 2.73
N TYR A 147 -9.77 -29.91 3.29
CA TYR A 147 -9.87 -28.45 3.39
C TYR A 147 -9.89 -27.78 2.00
N LEU A 148 -9.03 -28.20 1.07
CA LEU A 148 -9.03 -27.66 -0.30
C LEU A 148 -10.31 -28.01 -1.06
N GLU A 149 -10.90 -29.19 -0.84
CA GLU A 149 -12.21 -29.54 -1.41
C GLU A 149 -13.33 -28.66 -0.84
N SER A 150 -13.34 -28.40 0.47
CA SER A 150 -14.34 -27.52 1.10
C SER A 150 -14.30 -26.07 0.59
N ILE A 151 -13.12 -25.57 0.21
CA ILE A 151 -12.96 -24.22 -0.37
C ILE A 151 -13.28 -24.23 -1.88
N ARG A 152 -13.05 -25.35 -2.56
CA ARG A 152 -13.31 -25.50 -4.00
C ARG A 152 -14.77 -25.75 -4.33
N GLY A 153 -15.64 -26.05 -3.35
CA GLY A 153 -17.02 -26.42 -3.59
C GLY A 153 -18.04 -25.48 -2.95
N GLU A 154 -18.46 -24.47 -3.71
CA GLU A 154 -19.88 -24.29 -4.08
C GLU A 154 -19.91 -23.79 -5.54
N ASP A 155 -20.33 -24.67 -6.45
CA ASP A 155 -20.93 -24.30 -7.74
C ASP A 155 -22.40 -23.91 -7.50
#